data_AF-A0A7F5RIQ1-F1
#
_entry.id   AF-A0A7F5RIQ1-F1
#
_cell.length_a   1.000
_cell.length_b   1.000
_cell.length_c   1.000
_cell.angle_alpha   90.00
_cell.angle_beta   90.00
_cell.angle_gamma   90.00
#
_symmetry.space_group_name_H-M   'P 1'
#
loop_
_entity.id
_entity.type
_entity.pdbx_description
1 polymer ?
#
loop_
_entity_poly.entity_id
_entity_poly.type
_entity_poly.pdbx_seq_one_letter_code
_entity_poly.pdbx_strand_id
1 'polypeptide(L)'
;MVVLFLILVLTPLLSVSLDGIQKYSKYFVKSVRYLNFFGIADIFLTFCTGVYVHQTRKVVLDPKIVAKKYVLGYFFVDLLSSFPFGMTKEAAFKKSSLTYQVLSFAPFIRILRVANLMKYIDRFRDWRHHSYYKVKVIKLFIIFVLLVMWSSSVMYRVAFHGKSNWLLEGNIIRNLALSILKAVYDLVHVGSDINNSNKVGDIIVSIVCIIVGFVFNLFVVGKGM
;
A
#
# COMPACT_ATOMS: atom_id res chain seq x y z
N MET A 1 2.24 11.31 9.57
CA MET A 1 3.07 10.08 9.48
C MET A 1 2.39 8.87 10.13
N VAL A 2 2.09 8.89 11.43
CA VAL A 2 1.48 7.74 12.15
C VAL A 2 0.15 7.31 11.52
N VAL A 3 -0.73 8.25 11.22
CA VAL A 3 -2.02 7.97 10.56
C VAL A 3 -1.83 7.27 9.21
N LEU A 4 -0.88 7.71 8.39
CA LEU A 4 -0.59 7.09 7.08
C LEU A 4 -0.05 5.66 7.21
N PHE A 5 0.86 5.44 8.16
CA PHE A 5 1.40 4.11 8.45
C PHE A 5 0.29 3.18 8.93
N LEU A 6 -0.51 3.63 9.90
CA LEU A 6 -1.64 2.87 10.44
C LEU A 6 -2.63 2.49 9.34
N ILE A 7 -2.91 3.39 8.39
CA ILE A 7 -3.77 3.10 7.23
C ILE A 7 -3.15 2.06 6.29
N LEU A 8 -1.86 2.17 5.99
CA LEU A 8 -1.15 1.23 5.11
C LEU A 8 -1.13 -0.20 5.69
N VAL A 9 -1.14 -0.32 7.02
CA VAL A 9 -1.21 -1.60 7.75
C VAL A 9 -2.65 -2.10 7.89
N LEU A 10 -3.59 -1.21 8.19
CA LEU A 10 -5.01 -1.58 8.40
C LEU A 10 -5.74 -1.90 7.10
N THR A 11 -5.42 -1.22 5.99
CA THR A 11 -6.09 -1.45 4.70
C THR A 11 -5.99 -2.91 4.25
N PRO A 12 -4.81 -3.55 4.17
CA PRO A 12 -4.69 -4.96 3.83
C PRO A 12 -5.43 -5.88 4.82
N LEU A 13 -5.23 -5.69 6.13
CA LEU A 13 -5.86 -6.53 7.15
C LEU A 13 -7.39 -6.49 7.10
N LEU A 14 -7.96 -5.29 7.00
CA LEU A 14 -9.41 -5.09 6.93
C LEU A 14 -9.98 -5.68 5.66
N SER A 15 -9.23 -5.59 4.58
CA SER A 15 -9.68 -6.09 3.30
C SER A 15 -9.78 -7.63 3.27
N VAL A 16 -8.97 -8.34 4.05
CA VAL A 16 -9.08 -9.80 4.26
C VAL A 16 -10.28 -10.13 5.16
N SER A 17 -10.52 -9.32 6.20
CA SER A 17 -11.60 -9.53 7.17
C SER A 17 -13.00 -9.17 6.66
N LEU A 18 -13.11 -8.25 5.69
CA LEU A 18 -14.40 -7.68 5.26
C LEU A 18 -15.17 -8.58 4.27
N ASP A 19 -14.48 -9.42 3.50
CA ASP A 19 -15.14 -10.37 2.59
C ASP A 19 -15.91 -11.46 3.37
N GLY A 20 -15.58 -11.69 4.65
CA GLY A 20 -16.31 -12.59 5.55
C GLY A 20 -17.45 -11.96 6.37
N ILE A 21 -17.51 -10.62 6.52
CA ILE A 21 -18.50 -9.97 7.40
C ILE A 21 -19.03 -8.66 6.77
N GLN A 22 -20.18 -8.73 6.08
CA GLN A 22 -20.86 -7.56 5.50
C GLN A 22 -21.22 -6.45 6.52
N LYS A 23 -21.31 -6.77 7.82
CA LYS A 23 -21.79 -5.85 8.88
C LYS A 23 -20.78 -4.75 9.29
N TYR A 24 -19.47 -4.98 9.10
CA TYR A 24 -18.41 -3.97 9.41
C TYR A 24 -18.21 -2.92 8.30
N SER A 25 -18.93 -3.06 7.17
CA SER A 25 -18.81 -2.21 5.98
C SER A 25 -19.09 -0.72 6.24
N LYS A 26 -20.12 -0.37 7.04
CA LYS A 26 -20.54 1.03 7.18
C LYS A 26 -19.54 1.92 7.93
N TYR A 27 -19.03 1.47 9.08
CA TYR A 27 -18.03 2.22 9.85
C TYR A 27 -16.70 2.30 9.09
N PHE A 28 -16.33 1.24 8.38
CA PHE A 28 -15.14 1.21 7.56
C PHE A 28 -15.20 2.22 6.39
N VAL A 29 -16.29 2.21 5.62
CA VAL A 29 -16.50 3.15 4.51
C VAL A 29 -16.48 4.59 5.00
N LYS A 30 -17.08 4.84 6.18
CA LYS A 30 -17.06 6.16 6.82
C LYS A 30 -15.65 6.59 7.23
N SER A 31 -14.87 5.73 7.89
CA SER A 31 -13.48 6.02 8.27
C SER A 31 -12.60 6.28 7.05
N VAL A 32 -12.68 5.44 6.02
CA VAL A 32 -11.96 5.62 4.75
C VAL A 32 -12.29 6.96 4.09
N ARG A 33 -13.55 7.41 4.15
CA ARG A 33 -14.00 8.68 3.59
C ARG A 33 -13.32 9.87 4.27
N TYR A 34 -13.28 9.89 5.60
CA TYR A 34 -12.57 10.93 6.36
C TYR A 34 -11.08 10.97 6.05
N LEU A 35 -10.46 9.79 5.88
CA LEU A 35 -9.04 9.69 5.57
C LEU A 35 -8.69 10.21 4.17
N ASN A 36 -9.55 10.00 3.18
CA ASN A 36 -9.37 10.57 1.85
C ASN A 36 -9.47 12.10 1.88
N PHE A 37 -10.41 12.64 2.67
CA PHE A 37 -10.53 14.07 2.88
C PHE A 37 -9.27 14.66 3.54
N PHE A 38 -8.73 13.99 4.56
CA PHE A 38 -7.47 14.40 5.18
C PHE A 38 -6.29 14.37 4.21
N GLY A 39 -6.21 13.36 3.33
CA GLY A 39 -5.16 13.28 2.31
C GLY A 39 -5.24 14.42 1.29
N ILE A 40 -6.46 14.77 0.85
CA ILE A 40 -6.68 15.91 -0.02
C ILE A 40 -6.30 17.22 0.68
N ALA A 41 -6.67 17.40 1.95
CA ALA A 41 -6.28 18.56 2.74
C ALA A 41 -4.76 18.67 2.90
N ASP A 42 -4.05 17.56 3.12
CA ASP A 42 -2.58 17.53 3.21
C ASP A 42 -1.91 17.94 1.89
N ILE A 43 -2.50 17.62 0.73
CA ILE A 43 -2.03 18.12 -0.57
C ILE A 43 -2.11 19.65 -0.62
N PHE A 44 -3.25 20.24 -0.24
CA PHE A 44 -3.41 21.70 -0.18
C PHE A 44 -2.42 22.35 0.78
N LEU A 45 -2.25 21.77 1.98
CA LEU A 45 -1.27 22.25 2.95
C LEU A 45 0.17 22.14 2.41
N THR A 46 0.47 21.11 1.61
CA THR A 46 1.79 20.93 1.00
C THR A 46 2.11 22.04 -0.01
N PHE A 47 1.12 22.57 -0.73
CA PHE A 47 1.31 23.77 -1.58
C PHE A 47 1.58 25.04 -0.75
N CYS A 48 1.03 25.14 0.46
CA CYS A 48 1.25 26.26 1.37
C CYS A 48 2.52 26.11 2.23
N THR A 49 3.16 24.93 2.24
CA THR A 49 4.34 24.66 3.06
C THR A 49 5.61 24.92 2.24
N GLY A 50 6.46 25.84 2.73
CA GLY A 50 7.72 26.20 2.07
C GLY A 50 8.66 25.00 1.89
N VAL A 51 9.44 25.02 0.79
CA VAL A 51 10.40 23.95 0.47
C VAL A 51 11.78 24.33 0.99
N TYR A 52 12.41 23.41 1.71
CA TYR A 52 13.81 23.55 2.11
C TYR A 52 14.73 23.31 0.92
N VAL A 53 15.59 24.27 0.60
CA VAL A 53 16.57 24.15 -0.48
C VAL A 53 17.95 23.89 0.13
N HIS A 54 18.46 22.65 -0.01
CA HIS A 54 19.76 22.25 0.54
C HIS A 54 20.93 23.12 0.04
N GLN A 55 20.88 23.61 -1.21
CA GLN A 55 21.94 24.42 -1.80
C GLN A 55 22.08 25.80 -1.14
N THR A 56 20.95 26.44 -0.78
CA THR A 56 20.95 27.79 -0.19
C THR A 56 20.76 27.77 1.33
N ARG A 57 20.52 26.58 1.92
CA ARG A 57 20.11 26.36 3.33
C ARG A 57 18.96 27.25 3.79
N LYS A 58 18.15 27.76 2.85
CA LYS A 58 17.03 28.66 3.12
C LYS A 58 15.72 27.95 2.82
N VAL A 59 14.70 28.26 3.63
CA VAL A 59 13.33 27.88 3.34
C VAL A 59 12.80 28.89 2.34
N VAL A 60 12.47 28.43 1.14
CA VAL A 60 11.85 29.27 0.11
C VAL A 60 10.34 29.13 0.26
N LEU A 61 9.68 30.22 0.62
CA LEU A 61 8.22 30.30 0.75
C LEU A 61 7.53 30.79 -0.53
N ASP A 62 8.26 31.02 -1.61
CA ASP A 62 7.67 31.46 -2.88
C ASP A 62 6.71 30.37 -3.43
N PRO A 63 5.40 30.63 -3.46
CA PRO A 63 4.40 29.63 -3.85
C PRO A 63 4.58 29.14 -5.29
N LYS A 64 5.15 29.95 -6.19
CA LYS A 64 5.37 29.56 -7.60
C LYS A 64 6.45 28.48 -7.70
N ILE A 65 7.53 28.63 -6.91
CA ILE A 65 8.65 27.70 -6.89
C ILE A 65 8.23 26.38 -6.21
N VAL A 66 7.51 26.49 -5.10
CA VAL A 66 6.95 25.34 -4.36
C VAL A 66 6.01 24.54 -5.27
N ALA A 67 5.06 25.20 -5.92
CA ALA A 67 4.09 24.56 -6.80
C ALA A 67 4.76 23.83 -7.98
N LYS A 68 5.70 24.49 -8.69
CA LYS A 68 6.38 23.87 -9.83
C LYS A 68 7.15 22.61 -9.42
N LYS A 69 7.89 22.67 -8.31
CA LYS A 69 8.68 21.53 -7.81
C LYS A 69 7.79 20.39 -7.30
N TYR A 70 6.67 20.72 -6.66
CA TYR A 70 5.73 19.72 -6.17
C TYR A 70 4.95 19.03 -7.29
N VAL A 71 4.46 19.80 -8.28
CA VAL A 71 3.71 19.28 -9.43
C VAL A 71 4.56 18.33 -10.29
N LEU A 72 5.81 18.70 -10.57
CA LEU A 72 6.72 17.87 -11.37
C LEU A 72 7.20 16.61 -10.65
N GLY A 73 7.18 16.58 -9.31
CA GLY A 73 7.70 15.45 -8.54
C GLY A 73 6.60 14.50 -8.03
N TYR A 74 5.68 15.03 -7.25
CA TYR A 74 4.95 14.23 -6.27
C TYR A 74 3.43 14.41 -6.27
N PHE A 75 2.96 15.49 -6.89
CA PHE A 75 1.54 15.83 -6.95
C PHE A 75 0.68 14.69 -7.51
N PHE A 76 1.08 14.09 -8.64
CA PHE A 76 0.29 13.01 -9.26
C PHE A 76 0.18 11.77 -8.38
N VAL A 77 1.26 11.42 -7.67
CA VAL A 77 1.27 10.28 -6.73
C VAL A 77 0.35 10.58 -5.55
N ASP A 78 0.41 11.80 -5.01
CA ASP A 78 -0.42 12.22 -3.87
C ASP A 78 -1.90 12.27 -4.24
N LEU A 79 -2.21 12.82 -5.41
CA LEU A 79 -3.56 12.92 -5.96
C LEU A 79 -4.18 11.53 -6.17
N LEU A 80 -3.46 10.64 -6.87
CA LEU A 80 -3.96 9.30 -7.18
C LEU A 80 -4.13 8.45 -5.90
N SER A 81 -3.27 8.65 -4.91
CA SER A 81 -3.35 7.97 -3.61
C SER A 81 -4.50 8.46 -2.71
N SER A 82 -4.94 9.70 -2.89
CA SER A 82 -6.00 10.35 -2.10
C SER A 82 -7.37 10.29 -2.78
N PHE A 83 -7.42 9.82 -4.02
CA PHE A 83 -8.63 9.77 -4.81
C PHE A 83 -9.69 8.81 -4.21
N PRO A 84 -10.95 9.25 -4.03
CA PRO A 84 -11.98 8.48 -3.34
C PRO A 84 -12.63 7.41 -4.22
N PHE A 85 -11.85 6.42 -4.69
CA PHE A 85 -12.36 5.29 -5.49
C PHE A 85 -13.42 4.41 -4.81
N GLY A 86 -13.62 4.56 -3.49
CA GLY A 86 -14.66 3.83 -2.77
C GLY A 86 -16.08 4.33 -3.04
N MET A 87 -16.25 5.60 -3.44
CA MET A 87 -17.57 6.19 -3.69
C MET A 87 -18.20 5.67 -4.98
N THR A 88 -17.39 5.30 -5.97
CA THR A 88 -17.88 4.77 -7.25
C THR A 88 -18.42 3.34 -7.12
N LYS A 89 -18.15 2.63 -6.00
CA LYS A 89 -18.65 1.25 -5.78
C LYS A 89 -20.16 1.20 -5.65
N GLU A 90 -20.72 2.14 -4.87
CA GLU A 90 -22.16 2.24 -4.63
C GLU A 90 -22.91 2.62 -5.93
N ALA A 91 -22.30 3.44 -6.79
CA ALA A 91 -22.85 3.80 -8.09
C ALA A 91 -22.68 2.69 -9.15
N ALA A 92 -21.55 1.97 -9.14
CA ALA A 92 -21.24 0.90 -10.10
C ALA A 92 -21.99 -0.40 -9.82
N PHE A 93 -22.38 -0.66 -8.56
CA PHE A 93 -23.22 -1.82 -8.19
C PHE A 93 -24.54 -1.87 -8.98
N LYS A 94 -25.01 -0.71 -9.46
CA LYS A 94 -26.22 -0.58 -10.27
C LYS A 94 -26.06 -0.86 -11.77
N LYS A 95 -24.83 -1.00 -12.30
CA LYS A 95 -24.62 -0.94 -13.76
C LYS A 95 -23.89 -2.13 -14.42
N SER A 96 -23.08 -2.93 -13.72
CA SER A 96 -22.37 -4.07 -14.35
C SER A 96 -21.54 -4.92 -13.37
N SER A 97 -21.52 -6.25 -13.56
CA SER A 97 -20.70 -7.21 -12.79
C SER A 97 -19.19 -7.08 -13.04
N LEU A 98 -18.78 -6.60 -14.23
CA LEU A 98 -17.37 -6.39 -14.58
C LEU A 98 -16.80 -5.13 -13.91
N THR A 99 -17.59 -4.06 -13.87
CA THR A 99 -17.18 -2.80 -13.21
C THR A 99 -17.01 -3.00 -11.71
N TYR A 100 -17.85 -3.83 -11.09
CA TYR A 100 -17.71 -4.20 -9.67
C TYR A 100 -16.41 -4.98 -9.39
N GLN A 101 -16.05 -5.94 -10.26
CA GLN A 101 -14.81 -6.72 -10.10
C GLN A 101 -13.56 -5.85 -10.18
N VAL A 102 -13.44 -5.01 -11.21
CA VAL A 102 -12.30 -4.08 -11.35
C VAL A 102 -12.23 -3.13 -10.16
N LEU A 103 -13.38 -2.62 -9.73
CA LEU A 103 -13.44 -1.68 -8.63
C LEU A 103 -13.17 -2.35 -7.28
N SER A 104 -13.37 -3.66 -7.16
CA SER A 104 -12.94 -4.44 -5.99
C SER A 104 -11.44 -4.27 -5.71
N PHE A 105 -10.63 -4.14 -6.76
CA PHE A 105 -9.18 -3.92 -6.67
C PHE A 105 -8.77 -2.46 -6.49
N ALA A 106 -9.68 -1.49 -6.64
CA ALA A 106 -9.36 -0.07 -6.47
C ALA A 106 -8.74 0.35 -5.12
N PRO A 107 -9.02 -0.31 -3.97
CA PRO A 107 -8.29 -0.06 -2.73
C PRO A 107 -6.77 -0.30 -2.85
N PHE A 108 -6.32 -1.12 -3.81
CA PHE A 108 -4.89 -1.39 -3.99
C PHE A 108 -4.11 -0.19 -4.55
N ILE A 109 -4.77 0.77 -5.20
CA ILE A 109 -4.17 2.04 -5.64
C ILE A 109 -3.61 2.82 -4.43
N ARG A 110 -4.11 2.56 -3.22
CA ARG A 110 -3.60 3.17 -1.99
C ARG A 110 -2.17 2.73 -1.64
N ILE A 111 -1.61 1.71 -2.29
CA ILE A 111 -0.18 1.36 -2.13
C ILE A 111 0.72 2.54 -2.52
N LEU A 112 0.25 3.43 -3.39
CA LEU A 112 0.96 4.68 -3.75
C LEU A 112 1.24 5.56 -2.53
N ARG A 113 0.46 5.43 -1.44
CA ARG A 113 0.74 6.14 -0.18
C ARG A 113 2.05 5.71 0.48
N VAL A 114 2.62 4.57 0.10
CA VAL A 114 3.97 4.16 0.51
C VAL A 114 5.00 5.21 0.07
N ALA A 115 4.84 5.80 -1.12
CA ALA A 115 5.71 6.90 -1.56
C ALA A 115 5.66 8.09 -0.58
N ASN A 116 4.49 8.36 0.00
CA ASN A 116 4.32 9.46 0.93
C ASN A 116 4.98 9.14 2.26
N LEU A 117 4.81 7.92 2.74
CA LEU A 117 5.54 7.43 3.91
C LEU A 117 7.06 7.57 3.72
N MET A 118 7.60 7.25 2.54
CA MET A 118 9.02 7.46 2.25
C MET A 118 9.43 8.93 2.38
N LYS A 119 8.65 9.86 1.79
CA LYS A 119 8.90 11.30 1.91
C LYS A 119 8.94 11.75 3.37
N TYR A 120 7.97 11.30 4.18
CA TYR A 120 7.93 11.71 5.59
C TYR A 120 9.10 11.12 6.39
N ILE A 121 9.50 9.88 6.11
CA ILE A 121 10.69 9.28 6.76
C ILE A 121 11.95 10.07 6.38
N ASP A 122 12.09 10.44 5.11
CA ASP A 122 13.23 11.23 4.64
C ASP A 122 13.24 12.65 5.26
N ARG A 123 12.07 13.31 5.36
CA ARG A 123 11.95 14.60 6.06
C ARG A 123 12.21 14.49 7.57
N PHE A 124 11.76 13.41 8.20
CA PHE A 124 11.97 13.17 9.63
C PHE A 124 13.46 12.94 9.95
N ARG A 125 14.18 12.23 9.06
CA ARG A 125 15.63 12.08 9.15
C ARG A 125 16.33 13.44 9.21
N ASP A 126 15.98 14.33 8.28
CA ASP A 126 16.63 15.64 8.16
C ASP A 126 16.39 16.51 9.40
N TRP A 127 15.25 16.34 10.06
CA TRP A 127 14.91 17.05 11.30
C TRP A 127 15.66 16.52 12.55
N ARG A 128 15.94 15.21 12.63
CA ARG A 128 16.47 14.55 13.86
C ARG A 128 17.96 14.24 13.85
N HIS A 129 18.71 14.66 12.83
CA HIS A 129 20.16 14.40 12.66
C HIS A 129 20.57 12.95 12.97
N HIS A 130 19.69 11.98 12.72
CA HIS A 130 19.98 10.57 12.98
C HIS A 130 20.96 10.01 11.94
N SER A 131 21.80 9.07 12.38
CA SER A 131 22.75 8.40 11.48
C SER A 131 22.02 7.78 10.28
N TYR A 132 22.49 8.11 9.08
CA TYR A 132 21.91 7.73 7.80
C TYR A 132 21.65 6.21 7.71
N TYR A 133 22.60 5.40 8.19
CA TYR A 133 22.52 3.94 8.16
C TYR A 133 21.37 3.40 9.00
N LYS A 134 21.14 3.95 10.20
CA LYS A 134 20.06 3.50 11.10
C LYS A 134 18.68 3.74 10.48
N VAL A 135 18.46 4.94 9.94
CA VAL A 135 17.18 5.28 9.29
C VAL A 135 16.97 4.45 8.03
N LYS A 136 18.03 4.20 7.26
CA LYS A 136 17.97 3.38 6.05
C LYS A 136 17.53 1.94 6.36
N VAL A 137 18.10 1.30 7.38
CA VAL A 137 17.73 -0.07 7.78
C VAL A 137 16.26 -0.12 8.25
N ILE A 138 15.84 0.82 9.10
CA ILE A 138 14.44 0.90 9.57
C ILE A 138 13.48 1.11 8.39
N LYS A 139 13.84 1.98 7.44
CA LYS A 139 13.06 2.25 6.23
C LYS A 139 12.90 0.97 5.38
N LEU A 140 13.98 0.23 5.15
CA LEU A 140 13.94 -1.03 4.42
C LEU A 140 13.08 -2.09 5.13
N PHE A 141 13.20 -2.19 6.45
CA PHE A 141 12.38 -3.10 7.26
C PHE A 141 10.88 -2.76 7.15
N ILE A 142 10.52 -1.48 7.26
CA ILE A 142 9.13 -1.02 7.10
C ILE A 142 8.61 -1.36 5.69
N ILE A 143 9.42 -1.15 4.65
CA ILE A 143 9.04 -1.50 3.26
C ILE A 143 8.78 -3.00 3.15
N PHE A 144 9.66 -3.83 3.68
CA PHE A 144 9.52 -5.28 3.61
C PHE A 144 8.23 -5.77 4.29
N VAL A 145 7.96 -5.29 5.51
CA VAL A 145 6.72 -5.62 6.23
C VAL A 145 5.48 -5.20 5.43
N LEU A 146 5.50 -4.00 4.84
CA LEU A 146 4.39 -3.55 4.00
C LEU A 146 4.23 -4.42 2.74
N LEU A 147 5.32 -4.83 2.08
CA LEU A 147 5.25 -5.72 0.92
C LEU A 147 4.62 -7.07 1.29
N VAL A 148 5.01 -7.67 2.41
CA VAL A 148 4.42 -8.94 2.92
C VAL A 148 2.92 -8.77 3.22
N MET A 149 2.53 -7.69 3.90
CA MET A 149 1.12 -7.46 4.24
C MET A 149 0.25 -7.23 3.00
N TRP A 150 0.76 -6.50 2.02
CA TRP A 150 0.01 -6.19 0.80
C TRP A 150 -0.07 -7.39 -0.14
N SER A 151 1.02 -8.13 -0.33
CA SER A 151 1.04 -9.36 -1.14
C SER A 151 0.15 -10.45 -0.54
N SER A 152 0.21 -10.68 0.77
CA SER A 152 -0.68 -11.64 1.46
C SER A 152 -2.16 -11.27 1.31
N SER A 153 -2.48 -9.99 1.31
CA SER A 153 -3.86 -9.53 1.11
C SER A 153 -4.35 -9.71 -0.33
N VAL A 154 -3.46 -9.55 -1.33
CA VAL A 154 -3.79 -9.87 -2.73
C VAL A 154 -4.02 -11.37 -2.89
N MET A 155 -3.11 -12.21 -2.36
CA MET A 155 -3.21 -13.66 -2.43
C MET A 155 -4.50 -14.18 -1.78
N TYR A 156 -4.83 -13.71 -0.58
CA TYR A 156 -6.07 -14.09 0.10
C TYR A 156 -7.29 -13.75 -0.75
N ARG A 157 -7.35 -12.55 -1.33
CA ARG A 157 -8.50 -12.10 -2.11
C ARG A 157 -8.69 -12.92 -3.38
N VAL A 158 -7.60 -13.18 -4.10
CA VAL A 158 -7.64 -13.99 -5.31
C VAL A 158 -8.07 -15.42 -4.98
N ALA A 159 -7.58 -15.98 -3.87
CA ALA A 159 -7.98 -17.29 -3.41
C ALA A 159 -9.44 -17.37 -2.94
N PHE A 160 -9.94 -16.33 -2.27
CA PHE A 160 -11.32 -16.24 -1.84
C PHE A 160 -12.28 -16.18 -3.03
N HIS A 161 -12.01 -15.33 -4.03
CA HIS A 161 -12.82 -15.26 -5.25
C HIS A 161 -12.66 -16.47 -6.16
N GLY A 162 -11.45 -17.04 -6.23
CA GLY A 162 -11.13 -18.24 -7.01
C GLY A 162 -11.59 -19.55 -6.39
N LYS A 163 -12.09 -19.51 -5.14
CA LYS A 163 -12.38 -20.68 -4.28
C LYS A 163 -11.23 -21.69 -4.32
N SER A 164 -10.04 -21.21 -4.00
CA SER A 164 -8.82 -22.02 -4.09
C SER A 164 -8.79 -23.11 -3.02
N ASN A 165 -8.27 -24.28 -3.38
CA ASN A 165 -8.30 -25.49 -2.55
C ASN A 165 -7.53 -25.35 -1.22
N TRP A 166 -6.58 -24.42 -1.14
CA TRP A 166 -5.76 -24.18 0.06
C TRP A 166 -6.45 -23.27 1.09
N LEU A 167 -7.59 -22.66 0.74
CA LEU A 167 -8.37 -21.84 1.65
C LEU A 167 -9.37 -22.74 2.41
N LEU A 168 -9.29 -22.76 3.74
CA LEU A 168 -10.17 -23.60 4.55
C LEU A 168 -11.43 -22.82 4.94
N GLU A 169 -12.60 -23.34 4.57
CA GLU A 169 -13.87 -22.70 4.90
C GLU A 169 -14.04 -22.54 6.42
N GLY A 170 -14.51 -21.36 6.85
CA GLY A 170 -14.84 -21.07 8.26
C GLY A 170 -13.68 -20.61 9.16
N ASN A 171 -12.41 -20.74 8.76
CA ASN A 171 -11.26 -20.40 9.63
C ASN A 171 -10.43 -19.20 9.13
N ILE A 172 -10.92 -17.97 9.41
CA ILE A 172 -10.32 -16.71 8.94
C ILE A 172 -8.89 -16.52 9.45
N ILE A 173 -8.64 -16.79 10.73
CA ILE A 173 -7.31 -16.59 11.36
C ILE A 173 -6.27 -17.49 10.69
N ARG A 174 -6.61 -18.76 10.48
CA ARG A 174 -5.72 -19.72 9.81
C ARG A 174 -5.47 -19.33 8.35
N ASN A 175 -6.50 -18.90 7.63
CA ASN A 175 -6.36 -18.47 6.24
C ASN A 175 -5.51 -17.18 6.12
N LEU A 176 -5.62 -16.26 7.08
CA LEU A 176 -4.76 -15.09 7.16
C LEU A 176 -3.30 -15.50 7.40
N ALA A 177 -3.05 -16.40 8.35
CA ALA A 177 -1.70 -16.91 8.64
C ALA A 177 -1.08 -17.62 7.42
N LEU A 178 -1.85 -18.46 6.73
CA LEU A 178 -1.41 -19.14 5.50
C LEU A 178 -1.10 -18.15 4.38
N SER A 179 -1.91 -17.10 4.22
CA SER A 179 -1.67 -16.08 3.20
C SER A 179 -0.41 -15.25 3.47
N ILE A 180 -0.16 -14.92 4.76
CA ILE A 180 1.07 -14.25 5.18
C ILE A 180 2.27 -15.16 4.93
N LEU A 181 2.19 -16.42 5.35
CA LEU A 181 3.27 -17.39 5.18
C LEU A 181 3.61 -17.59 3.70
N LYS A 182 2.61 -17.75 2.83
CA LYS A 182 2.79 -17.87 1.38
C LYS A 182 3.46 -16.62 0.78
N ALA A 183 2.99 -15.44 1.17
CA ALA A 183 3.59 -14.18 0.72
C ALA A 183 5.06 -14.04 1.14
N VAL A 184 5.41 -14.47 2.35
CA VAL A 184 6.81 -14.48 2.80
C VAL A 184 7.65 -15.45 1.95
N TYR A 185 7.17 -16.66 1.72
CA TYR A 185 7.90 -17.64 0.90
C TYR A 185 8.16 -17.16 -0.53
N ASP A 186 7.16 -16.53 -1.16
CA ASP A 186 7.26 -16.00 -2.52
C ASP A 186 8.21 -14.79 -2.58
N LEU A 187 8.14 -13.87 -1.60
CA LEU A 187 9.02 -12.70 -1.55
C LEU A 187 10.48 -13.07 -1.25
N VAL A 188 10.72 -14.10 -0.44
CA VAL A 188 12.07 -14.56 -0.05
C VAL A 188 12.66 -15.56 -1.06
N HIS A 189 11.91 -15.99 -2.08
CA HIS A 189 12.33 -16.97 -3.10
C HIS A 189 12.64 -18.36 -2.54
N VAL A 190 12.04 -18.71 -1.41
CA VAL A 190 12.11 -20.08 -0.89
C VAL A 190 11.20 -21.00 -1.69
N GLY A 191 10.13 -20.45 -2.26
CA GLY A 191 9.05 -21.23 -2.88
C GLY A 191 8.17 -21.85 -1.79
N SER A 192 6.88 -22.02 -2.10
CA SER A 192 5.92 -22.63 -1.16
C SER A 192 5.33 -23.90 -1.77
N ASP A 193 5.52 -25.05 -1.12
CA ASP A 193 4.86 -26.32 -1.49
C ASP A 193 3.34 -26.31 -1.24
N ILE A 194 2.82 -25.24 -0.62
CA ILE A 194 1.38 -24.95 -0.51
C ILE A 194 0.79 -24.67 -1.93
N ASN A 195 1.60 -24.64 -2.98
CA ASN A 195 1.25 -24.38 -4.37
C ASN A 195 0.50 -25.49 -5.12
N ASN A 196 -0.12 -26.47 -4.47
CA ASN A 196 -0.98 -27.42 -5.19
C ASN A 196 -2.34 -26.82 -5.63
N SER A 197 -2.36 -25.52 -5.98
CA SER A 197 -3.52 -24.83 -6.50
C SER A 197 -3.48 -24.86 -8.03
N ASN A 198 -4.45 -25.57 -8.62
CA ASN A 198 -4.61 -25.65 -10.08
C ASN A 198 -5.24 -24.39 -10.69
N LYS A 199 -5.43 -23.33 -9.90
CA LYS A 199 -6.10 -22.10 -10.33
C LYS A 199 -5.10 -21.12 -10.93
N VAL A 200 -5.36 -20.71 -12.17
CA VAL A 200 -4.54 -19.74 -12.92
C VAL A 200 -4.33 -18.43 -12.14
N GLY A 201 -5.34 -17.95 -11.41
CA GLY A 201 -5.25 -16.72 -10.62
C GLY A 201 -4.18 -16.79 -9.51
N ASP A 202 -4.09 -17.91 -8.80
CA ASP A 202 -3.11 -18.09 -7.72
C ASP A 202 -1.68 -18.13 -8.27
N ILE A 203 -1.49 -18.78 -9.42
CA ILE A 203 -0.21 -18.89 -10.12
C ILE A 203 0.26 -17.50 -10.57
N ILE A 204 -0.62 -16.71 -11.22
CA ILE A 204 -0.29 -15.36 -11.67
C ILE A 204 0.13 -14.48 -10.49
N VAL A 205 -0.62 -14.49 -9.39
CA VAL A 205 -0.28 -13.68 -8.21
C VAL A 205 1.05 -14.12 -7.61
N SER A 206 1.31 -15.43 -7.52
CA SER A 206 2.58 -15.95 -7.01
C SER A 206 3.77 -15.50 -7.86
N ILE A 207 3.67 -15.59 -9.20
CA ILE A 207 4.71 -15.09 -10.12
C ILE A 207 4.95 -13.58 -9.90
N VAL A 208 3.89 -12.78 -9.80
CA VAL A 208 4.01 -11.35 -9.55
C VAL A 208 4.70 -11.08 -8.20
N CYS A 209 4.37 -11.82 -7.15
CA CYS A 209 4.99 -11.69 -5.84
C CYS A 209 6.48 -12.06 -5.85
N ILE A 210 6.85 -13.12 -6.58
CA ILE A 210 8.25 -13.51 -6.77
C ILE A 210 9.03 -12.39 -7.46
N ILE A 211 8.50 -11.83 -8.56
CA ILE A 211 9.13 -10.69 -9.26
C ILE A 211 9.31 -9.49 -8.32
N VAL A 212 8.29 -9.16 -7.52
CA VAL A 212 8.36 -8.05 -6.55
C VAL A 212 9.44 -8.32 -5.50
N GLY A 213 9.54 -9.54 -4.98
CA GLY A 213 10.60 -9.94 -4.06
C GLY A 213 11.98 -9.81 -4.69
N PHE A 214 12.12 -10.20 -5.96
CA PHE A 214 13.39 -10.20 -6.67
C PHE A 214 13.91 -8.77 -6.81
N VAL A 215 13.04 -7.87 -7.27
CA VAL A 215 13.33 -6.43 -7.39
C VAL A 215 13.67 -5.82 -6.02
N PHE A 216 12.97 -6.21 -4.96
CA PHE A 216 13.27 -5.73 -3.61
C PHE A 216 14.66 -6.19 -3.13
N ASN A 217 14.99 -7.47 -3.32
CA ASN A 217 16.31 -8.00 -2.97
C ASN A 217 17.43 -7.31 -3.76
N LEU A 218 17.23 -7.08 -5.07
CA LEU A 218 18.16 -6.29 -5.88
C LEU A 218 18.32 -4.86 -5.36
N PHE A 219 17.24 -4.22 -4.91
CA PHE A 219 17.32 -2.88 -4.33
C PHE A 219 18.07 -2.86 -2.99
N VAL A 220 17.90 -3.89 -2.16
CA VAL A 220 18.61 -4.03 -0.88
C VAL A 220 20.10 -4.23 -1.13
N VAL A 221 20.48 -5.14 -2.03
CA VAL A 221 21.87 -5.44 -2.39
C VAL A 221 22.52 -4.27 -3.12
N GLY A 222 21.86 -3.70 -4.12
CA GLY A 222 22.37 -2.62 -4.96
C GLY A 222 22.52 -1.27 -4.24
N LYS A 223 21.93 -1.11 -3.05
CA LYS A 223 22.23 0.02 -2.16
C LYS A 223 23.15 -0.34 -1.00
N GLY A 224 23.52 -1.61 -0.84
CA GLY A 224 24.46 -2.09 0.18
C GLY A 224 25.93 -1.91 -0.22
N MET A 225 26.19 -1.86 -1.53
CA MET A 225 27.45 -1.38 -2.13
C MET A 225 27.45 0.15 -2.27
#